data_AF-A0A0B6YTR9-F1
#
_entry.id   AF-A0A0B6YTR9-F1
#
_cell.length_a   1.000
_cell.length_b   1.000
_cell.length_c   1.000
_cell.angle_alpha   90.00
_cell.angle_beta   90.00
_cell.angle_gamma   90.00
#
_symmetry.space_group_name_H-M   'P 1'
#
loop_
_entity.id
_entity.type
_entity.pdbx_description
1 polymer ?
#
loop_
_entity_poly.entity_id
_entity_poly.type
_entity_poly.pdbx_seq_one_letter_code
_entity_poly.pdbx_strand_id
1 'polypeptide(L)'
;EKINKEAVWFLSNITAGNQAQVQAVIDAGLIPLIIHHLNRGDFQTQKEAAWAVSNLTISGKKEQVAYVVENGVLPPFCNLLSVKDAQVVNVVLDGINNILKMAADDVDHICQTIEECGGLDKIESLQNHENEEIYKLSYEIIDTYFNEEGDEESLLPQTSQEGYQFDPNAQIPQEGFKF
;
A
#
# COMPACT_ATOMS: atom_id res chain seq x y z
N GLU A 1 1.38 -27.54 10.39
CA GLU A 1 0.36 -26.53 10.76
C GLU A 1 0.70 -25.82 12.07
N LYS A 2 0.60 -26.46 13.25
CA LYS A 2 0.95 -25.81 14.53
C LYS A 2 2.37 -25.21 14.59
N ILE A 3 3.36 -25.91 14.04
CA ILE A 3 4.76 -25.44 13.98
C ILE A 3 4.89 -24.18 13.12
N ASN A 4 4.18 -24.10 11.98
CA ASN A 4 4.25 -22.94 11.09
C ASN A 4 3.63 -21.72 11.76
N LYS A 5 2.48 -21.88 12.42
CA LYS A 5 1.86 -20.83 13.23
C LYS A 5 2.83 -20.30 14.29
N GLU A 6 3.44 -21.17 15.08
CA GLU A 6 4.37 -20.75 16.14
C GLU A 6 5.65 -20.11 15.60
N ALA A 7 6.14 -20.58 14.44
CA ALA A 7 7.27 -19.96 13.76
C ALA A 7 6.95 -18.56 13.26
N VAL A 8 5.79 -18.37 12.60
CA VAL A 8 5.37 -17.04 12.11
C VAL A 8 5.05 -16.10 13.27
N TRP A 9 4.42 -16.60 14.34
CA TRP A 9 4.22 -15.84 15.58
C TRP A 9 5.55 -15.42 16.22
N PHE A 10 6.57 -16.28 16.20
CA PHE A 10 7.89 -15.90 16.67
C PHE A 10 8.50 -14.79 15.79
N LEU A 11 8.33 -14.86 14.47
CA LEU A 11 8.80 -13.83 13.55
C LEU A 11 8.08 -12.49 13.75
N SER A 12 6.79 -12.48 14.05
CA SER A 12 6.06 -11.23 14.31
C SER A 12 6.59 -10.49 15.54
N ASN A 13 7.05 -11.23 16.56
CA ASN A 13 7.72 -10.65 17.73
C ASN A 13 9.12 -10.08 17.40
N ILE A 14 9.84 -10.67 16.42
CA ILE A 14 11.12 -10.13 15.97
C ILE A 14 10.90 -8.85 15.15
N THR A 15 9.92 -8.84 14.24
CA THR A 15 9.64 -7.67 13.41
C THR A 15 9.02 -6.52 14.20
N ALA A 16 8.41 -6.79 15.36
CA ALA A 16 8.01 -5.76 16.34
C ALA A 16 9.19 -5.07 17.05
N GLY A 17 10.41 -5.58 16.86
CA GLY A 17 11.63 -5.03 17.42
C GLY A 17 12.10 -3.75 16.72
N ASN A 18 13.41 -3.50 16.77
CA ASN A 18 14.04 -2.36 16.10
C ASN A 18 14.41 -2.66 14.63
N GLN A 19 14.82 -1.62 13.89
CA GLN A 19 15.21 -1.70 12.48
C GLN A 19 16.31 -2.73 12.18
N ALA A 20 17.23 -2.99 13.12
CA ALA A 20 18.27 -4.00 12.94
C ALA A 20 17.70 -5.43 13.06
N GLN A 21 16.69 -5.62 13.90
CA GLN A 21 15.97 -6.90 14.00
C GLN A 21 15.13 -7.15 12.74
N VAL A 22 14.48 -6.12 12.21
CA VAL A 22 13.80 -6.18 10.89
C VAL A 22 14.81 -6.55 9.80
N GLN A 23 15.97 -5.90 9.75
CA GLN A 23 17.01 -6.22 8.76
C GLN A 23 17.49 -7.67 8.87
N ALA A 24 17.65 -8.19 10.08
CA ALA A 24 18.05 -9.58 10.28
C ALA A 24 17.03 -10.59 9.71
N VAL A 25 15.73 -10.28 9.75
CA VAL A 25 14.69 -11.11 9.12
C VAL A 25 14.81 -11.08 7.59
N ILE A 26 15.10 -9.90 7.02
CA ILE A 26 15.33 -9.72 5.59
C ILE A 26 16.57 -10.49 5.14
N ASP A 27 17.70 -10.30 5.82
CA ASP A 27 18.99 -10.93 5.49
C ASP A 27 18.95 -12.45 5.63
N ALA A 28 18.09 -12.96 6.53
CA ALA A 28 17.84 -14.39 6.69
C ALA A 28 16.94 -14.98 5.58
N GLY A 29 16.45 -14.17 4.63
CA GLY A 29 15.61 -14.62 3.52
C GLY A 29 14.21 -15.05 3.94
N LEU A 30 13.69 -14.50 5.05
CA LEU A 30 12.43 -14.95 5.64
C LEU A 30 11.19 -14.24 5.09
N ILE A 31 11.36 -13.09 4.42
CA ILE A 31 10.24 -12.33 3.84
C ILE A 31 9.40 -13.17 2.86
N PRO A 32 9.97 -13.88 1.87
CA PRO A 32 9.18 -14.72 0.97
C PRO A 32 8.39 -15.82 1.71
N LEU A 33 8.92 -16.34 2.82
CA LEU A 33 8.24 -17.35 3.63
C LEU A 33 7.05 -16.77 4.41
N ILE A 34 7.22 -15.56 4.96
CA ILE A 34 6.12 -14.83 5.62
C ILE A 34 5.00 -14.57 4.61
N ILE A 35 5.33 -14.10 3.41
CA ILE A 35 4.35 -13.84 2.33
C ILE A 35 3.69 -15.13 1.86
N HIS A 36 4.45 -16.23 1.73
CA HIS A 36 3.88 -17.53 1.41
C HIS A 36 2.82 -17.96 2.44
N HIS A 37 3.12 -17.79 3.73
CA HIS A 37 2.18 -18.12 4.81
C HIS A 37 0.99 -17.15 4.89
N LEU A 38 1.19 -15.87 4.58
CA LEU A 38 0.12 -14.90 4.43
C LEU A 38 -0.89 -15.33 3.35
N ASN A 39 -0.39 -15.86 2.23
CA ASN A 39 -1.23 -16.25 1.10
C ASN A 39 -1.86 -17.66 1.24
N ARG A 40 -1.10 -18.64 1.74
CA ARG A 40 -1.47 -20.07 1.69
C ARG A 40 -1.64 -20.73 3.07
N GLY A 41 -1.38 -20.01 4.16
CA GLY A 41 -1.56 -20.53 5.51
C GLY A 41 -3.03 -20.80 5.85
N ASP A 42 -3.26 -21.63 6.86
CA ASP A 42 -4.55 -21.64 7.54
C ASP A 42 -4.81 -20.27 8.19
N PHE A 43 -6.08 -19.93 8.42
CA PHE A 43 -6.46 -18.59 8.88
C PHE A 43 -5.64 -18.11 10.08
N GLN A 44 -5.37 -19.00 11.05
CA GLN A 44 -4.56 -18.62 12.21
C GLN A 44 -3.11 -18.28 11.83
N THR A 45 -2.49 -19.02 10.92
CA THR A 45 -1.14 -18.68 10.43
C THR A 45 -1.15 -17.39 9.60
N GLN A 46 -2.20 -17.14 8.81
CA GLN A 46 -2.34 -15.88 8.07
C GLN A 46 -2.44 -14.69 9.01
N LYS A 47 -3.16 -14.81 10.14
CA LYS A 47 -3.21 -13.77 11.16
C LYS A 47 -1.81 -13.42 11.67
N GLU A 48 -1.01 -14.42 12.06
CA GLU A 48 0.34 -14.17 12.54
C GLU A 48 1.24 -13.57 11.46
N ALA A 49 1.07 -13.98 10.20
CA ALA A 49 1.82 -13.41 9.08
C ALA A 49 1.45 -11.94 8.84
N ALA A 50 0.16 -11.60 8.96
CA ALA A 50 -0.32 -10.22 8.85
C ALA A 50 0.28 -9.34 9.95
N TRP A 51 0.33 -9.84 11.19
CA TRP A 51 1.03 -9.18 12.29
C TRP A 51 2.51 -8.96 11.99
N ALA A 52 3.20 -9.99 11.46
CA ALA A 52 4.62 -9.88 11.13
C ALA A 52 4.88 -8.79 10.08
N VAL A 53 4.04 -8.70 9.05
CA VAL A 53 4.11 -7.66 8.00
C VAL A 53 3.80 -6.28 8.59
N SER A 54 2.69 -6.13 9.33
CA SER A 54 2.33 -4.85 9.94
C SER A 54 3.43 -4.33 10.86
N ASN A 55 3.99 -5.18 11.73
CA ASN A 55 5.08 -4.80 12.62
C ASN A 55 6.33 -4.36 11.83
N LEU A 56 6.64 -5.05 10.72
CA LEU A 56 7.73 -4.65 9.84
C LEU A 56 7.50 -3.26 9.25
N THR A 57 6.27 -2.92 8.85
CA THR A 57 5.94 -1.59 8.30
C THR A 57 6.04 -0.47 9.34
N ILE A 58 5.81 -0.78 10.62
CA ILE A 58 5.91 0.19 11.73
C ILE A 58 7.37 0.39 12.16
N SER A 59 8.11 -0.70 12.33
CA SER A 59 9.47 -0.67 12.86
C SER A 59 10.55 -0.48 11.80
N GLY A 60 10.25 -0.79 10.54
CA GLY A 60 11.19 -0.78 9.42
C GLY A 60 11.52 0.62 8.91
N LYS A 61 12.53 0.68 8.04
CA LYS A 61 12.84 1.87 7.22
C LYS A 61 12.17 1.79 5.85
N LYS A 62 12.13 2.92 5.13
CA LYS A 62 11.56 3.00 3.77
C LYS A 62 12.09 1.90 2.85
N GLU A 63 13.40 1.64 2.86
CA GLU A 63 14.04 0.64 2.00
C GLU A 63 13.63 -0.79 2.37
N GLN A 64 13.40 -1.05 3.66
CA GLN A 64 12.95 -2.36 4.14
C GLN A 64 11.50 -2.62 3.76
N VAL A 65 10.65 -1.59 3.85
CA VAL A 65 9.24 -1.68 3.44
C VAL A 65 9.14 -1.84 1.92
N ALA A 66 9.89 -1.06 1.14
CA ALA A 66 9.97 -1.19 -0.31
C ALA A 66 10.39 -2.61 -0.71
N TYR A 67 11.41 -3.18 -0.06
CA TYR A 67 11.81 -4.57 -0.31
C TYR A 67 10.65 -5.57 -0.09
N VAL A 68 9.84 -5.40 0.96
CA VAL A 68 8.69 -6.29 1.22
C VAL A 68 7.59 -6.10 0.17
N VAL A 69 7.38 -4.88 -0.32
CA VAL A 69 6.47 -4.58 -1.43
C VAL A 69 6.94 -5.24 -2.73
N GLU A 70 8.22 -5.11 -3.08
CA GLU A 70 8.85 -5.75 -4.24
C GLU A 70 8.74 -7.29 -4.20
N ASN A 71 8.69 -7.88 -3.00
CA ASN A 71 8.46 -9.32 -2.82
C ASN A 71 6.98 -9.74 -2.96
N GLY A 72 6.08 -8.82 -3.32
CA GLY A 72 4.69 -9.11 -3.64
C GLY A 72 3.79 -9.29 -2.42
N VAL A 73 4.01 -8.51 -1.35
CA VAL A 73 3.17 -8.60 -0.13
C VAL A 73 1.76 -8.06 -0.34
N LEU A 74 1.56 -7.08 -1.23
CA LEU A 74 0.31 -6.33 -1.33
C LEU A 74 -0.90 -7.21 -1.67
N PRO A 75 -0.89 -8.05 -2.72
CA PRO A 75 -2.06 -8.88 -3.04
C PRO A 75 -2.51 -9.82 -1.91
N PRO A 76 -1.63 -10.64 -1.28
CA PRO A 76 -2.06 -11.50 -0.17
C PRO A 76 -2.45 -10.70 1.08
N PHE A 77 -1.89 -9.51 1.29
CA PHE A 77 -2.26 -8.66 2.41
C PHE A 77 -3.65 -8.05 2.21
N CYS A 78 -3.93 -7.46 1.04
CA CYS A 78 -5.25 -6.92 0.69
C CYS A 78 -6.36 -7.99 0.71
N ASN A 79 -6.04 -9.26 0.45
CA ASN A 79 -7.00 -10.37 0.57
C ASN A 79 -7.55 -10.55 1.99
N LEU A 80 -6.80 -10.14 3.01
CA LEU A 80 -7.25 -10.23 4.40
C LEU A 80 -8.21 -9.11 4.81
N LEU A 81 -8.42 -8.07 3.99
CA LEU A 81 -9.41 -7.02 4.27
C LEU A 81 -10.86 -7.54 4.25
N SER A 82 -11.12 -8.66 3.58
CA SER A 82 -12.47 -9.25 3.47
C SER A 82 -12.80 -10.28 4.56
N VAL A 83 -11.94 -10.45 5.57
CA VAL A 83 -12.19 -11.41 6.66
C VAL A 83 -13.13 -10.83 7.71
N LYS A 84 -13.84 -11.69 8.43
CA LYS A 84 -14.81 -11.27 9.46
C LYS A 84 -14.16 -10.76 10.76
N ASP A 85 -12.87 -10.99 10.92
CA ASP A 85 -12.15 -10.64 12.14
C ASP A 85 -11.68 -9.19 12.05
N ALA A 86 -12.41 -8.29 12.72
CA ALA A 86 -12.14 -6.86 12.71
C ALA A 86 -10.72 -6.51 13.19
N GLN A 87 -10.13 -7.31 14.09
CA GLN A 87 -8.76 -7.06 14.54
C GLN A 87 -7.77 -7.29 13.39
N VAL A 88 -7.98 -8.33 12.59
CA VAL A 88 -7.14 -8.61 11.42
C VAL A 88 -7.31 -7.53 10.37
N VAL A 89 -8.54 -7.11 10.11
CA VAL A 89 -8.83 -6.03 9.15
C VAL A 89 -8.12 -4.74 9.58
N ASN A 90 -8.21 -4.35 10.85
CA ASN A 90 -7.47 -3.20 11.40
C ASN A 90 -5.96 -3.32 11.16
N VAL A 91 -5.35 -4.44 11.53
CA VAL A 91 -3.90 -4.67 11.36
C VAL A 91 -3.47 -4.56 9.89
N VAL A 92 -4.28 -5.11 8.99
CA VAL A 92 -3.99 -5.06 7.55
C VAL A 92 -4.13 -3.64 7.02
N LEU A 93 -5.20 -2.94 7.42
CA LEU A 93 -5.48 -1.57 6.99
C LEU A 93 -4.42 -0.58 7.49
N ASP A 94 -4.01 -0.71 8.76
CA ASP A 94 -2.89 0.05 9.34
C ASP A 94 -1.59 -0.23 8.59
N GLY A 95 -1.30 -1.50 8.28
CA GLY A 95 -0.13 -1.89 7.51
C GLY A 95 -0.13 -1.29 6.10
N ILE A 96 -1.27 -1.28 5.40
CA ILE A 96 -1.41 -0.67 4.08
C ILE A 96 -1.18 0.85 4.17
N ASN A 97 -1.79 1.52 5.15
CA ASN A 97 -1.58 2.96 5.38
C ASN A 97 -0.10 3.29 5.62
N ASN A 98 0.59 2.48 6.42
CA ASN A 98 2.01 2.66 6.70
C ASN A 98 2.86 2.46 5.43
N ILE A 99 2.54 1.46 4.61
CA ILE A 99 3.23 1.24 3.33
C ILE A 99 3.07 2.47 2.43
N LEU A 100 1.84 2.98 2.27
CA LEU A 100 1.55 4.17 1.46
C LEU A 100 2.28 5.41 1.98
N LYS A 101 2.28 5.63 3.30
CA LYS A 101 3.02 6.73 3.96
C LYS A 101 4.53 6.67 3.72
N MET A 102 5.09 5.46 3.58
CA MET A 102 6.54 5.27 3.38
C MET A 102 6.95 5.25 1.90
N ALA A 103 6.01 5.08 0.97
CA ALA A 103 6.26 4.99 -0.46
C ALA A 103 6.98 6.25 -1.02
N ALA A 104 6.61 7.43 -0.50
CA ALA A 104 7.05 8.74 -1.01
C ALA A 104 6.89 8.83 -2.54
N ASP A 105 7.97 8.72 -3.32
CA ASP A 105 7.94 8.83 -4.78
C ASP A 105 7.35 7.60 -5.51
N ASP A 106 7.19 6.47 -4.81
CA ASP A 106 6.66 5.22 -5.38
C ASP A 106 5.18 4.98 -5.02
N VAL A 107 4.50 6.02 -4.54
CA VAL A 107 3.11 5.92 -4.07
C VAL A 107 2.16 5.52 -5.21
N ASP A 108 2.33 6.09 -6.39
CA ASP A 108 1.48 5.81 -7.56
C ASP A 108 1.56 4.33 -7.97
N HIS A 109 2.76 3.76 -7.95
CA HIS A 109 2.96 2.35 -8.27
C HIS A 109 2.30 1.42 -7.24
N ILE A 110 2.39 1.79 -5.96
CA ILE A 110 1.75 1.03 -4.87
C ILE A 110 0.22 1.15 -4.97
N CYS A 111 -0.32 2.34 -5.24
CA CYS A 111 -1.75 2.56 -5.47
C CYS A 111 -2.24 1.71 -6.64
N GLN A 112 -1.55 1.75 -7.78
CA GLN A 112 -1.86 0.92 -8.94
C GLN A 112 -1.85 -0.58 -8.57
N THR A 113 -0.85 -1.05 -7.82
CA THR A 113 -0.77 -2.46 -7.40
C THR A 113 -1.94 -2.84 -6.48
N ILE A 114 -2.36 -1.93 -5.60
CA ILE A 114 -3.52 -2.12 -4.72
C ILE A 114 -4.81 -2.18 -5.55
N GLU A 115 -4.98 -1.33 -6.57
CA GLU A 115 -6.12 -1.38 -7.50
C GLU A 115 -6.16 -2.67 -8.31
N GLU A 116 -5.05 -3.06 -8.94
CA GLU A 116 -4.95 -4.23 -9.80
C GLU A 116 -5.26 -5.54 -9.06
N CYS A 117 -4.96 -5.60 -7.75
CA CYS A 117 -5.30 -6.76 -6.91
C CYS A 117 -6.71 -6.70 -6.29
N GLY A 118 -7.52 -5.70 -6.63
CA GLY A 118 -8.86 -5.47 -6.08
C GLY A 118 -8.82 -5.09 -4.59
N GLY A 119 -7.72 -4.48 -4.14
CA GLY A 119 -7.56 -3.96 -2.79
C GLY A 119 -8.39 -2.70 -2.55
N LEU A 120 -8.45 -1.80 -3.54
CA LEU A 120 -9.24 -0.56 -3.46
C LEU A 120 -10.73 -0.86 -3.18
N ASP A 121 -11.36 -1.72 -3.98
CA ASP A 121 -12.75 -2.16 -3.78
C ASP A 121 -13.02 -2.68 -2.36
N LYS A 122 -12.03 -3.38 -1.77
CA LYS A 122 -12.14 -3.89 -0.40
C LYS A 122 -12.06 -2.76 0.61
N ILE A 123 -11.14 -1.82 0.45
CA ILE A 123 -11.03 -0.64 1.31
C ILE A 123 -12.30 0.21 1.22
N GLU A 124 -12.87 0.39 0.04
CA GLU A 124 -14.16 1.07 -0.15
C GLU A 124 -15.29 0.37 0.61
N SER A 125 -15.35 -0.96 0.54
CA SER A 125 -16.37 -1.72 1.28
C SER A 125 -16.27 -1.52 2.80
N LEU A 126 -15.06 -1.29 3.32
CA LEU A 126 -14.80 -1.04 4.74
C LEU A 126 -15.28 0.33 5.21
N GLN A 127 -15.61 1.26 4.31
CA GLN A 127 -16.27 2.52 4.68
C GLN A 127 -17.70 2.31 5.23
N ASN A 128 -18.27 1.12 5.08
CA ASN A 128 -19.57 0.77 5.67
C ASN A 128 -19.43 -0.16 6.89
N HIS A 129 -18.22 -0.35 7.41
CA HIS A 129 -17.95 -1.25 8.51
C HIS A 129 -18.47 -0.72 9.86
N GLU A 130 -18.99 -1.60 10.72
CA GLU A 130 -19.56 -1.22 12.03
C GLU A 130 -18.52 -0.65 13.01
N ASN A 131 -17.25 -1.00 12.81
CA ASN A 131 -16.13 -0.46 13.57
C ASN A 131 -15.72 0.92 13.04
N GLU A 132 -15.87 1.93 13.90
CA GLU A 132 -15.58 3.33 13.60
C GLU A 132 -14.11 3.58 13.22
N GLU A 133 -13.15 2.84 13.79
CA GLU A 133 -11.73 2.97 13.47
C GLU A 133 -11.44 2.49 12.04
N ILE A 134 -11.98 1.32 11.67
CA ILE A 134 -11.87 0.76 10.30
C ILE A 134 -12.48 1.72 9.29
N TYR A 135 -13.68 2.22 9.57
CA TYR A 135 -14.38 3.19 8.74
C TYR A 135 -13.53 4.44 8.50
N LYS A 136 -13.08 5.09 9.57
CA LYS A 136 -12.31 6.35 9.50
C LYS A 136 -11.01 6.17 8.74
N LEU A 137 -10.27 5.10 9.03
CA LEU A 137 -8.99 4.85 8.38
C LEU A 137 -9.15 4.50 6.90
N SER A 138 -10.20 3.73 6.55
CA SER A 138 -10.51 3.43 5.14
C SER A 138 -10.86 4.69 4.36
N TYR A 139 -11.61 5.61 4.99
CA TYR A 139 -11.91 6.92 4.42
C TYR A 139 -10.64 7.76 4.23
N GLU A 140 -9.79 7.87 5.26
CA GLU A 140 -8.51 8.60 5.18
C GLU A 140 -7.62 8.10 4.04
N ILE A 141 -7.49 6.77 3.89
CA ILE A 141 -6.67 6.16 2.83
C ILE A 141 -7.22 6.55 1.45
N ILE A 142 -8.53 6.40 1.23
CA ILE A 142 -9.14 6.72 -0.07
C ILE A 142 -9.00 8.21 -0.37
N ASP A 143 -9.33 9.07 0.59
CA ASP A 143 -9.27 10.53 0.43
C ASP A 143 -7.85 11.04 0.16
N THR A 144 -6.85 10.42 0.79
CA THR A 144 -5.44 10.86 0.66
C THR A 144 -4.75 10.32 -0.59
N TYR A 145 -5.05 9.09 -1.01
CA TYR A 145 -4.24 8.36 -2.00
C TYR A 145 -4.97 7.97 -3.28
N PHE A 146 -6.31 7.93 -3.26
CA PHE A 146 -7.12 7.42 -4.38
C PHE A 146 -8.18 8.42 -4.86
N ASN A 147 -8.29 9.58 -4.22
CA ASN A 147 -9.23 10.62 -4.62
C ASN A 147 -8.60 11.47 -5.74
N GLU A 148 -9.17 11.39 -6.94
CA GLU A 148 -8.67 12.02 -8.18
C GLU A 148 -8.70 13.57 -8.20
N GLU A 149 -8.87 14.25 -7.07
CA GLU A 149 -8.76 15.74 -7.03
C GLU A 149 -7.29 16.23 -7.01
N GLY A 150 -6.30 15.33 -7.00
CA GLY A 150 -4.87 15.65 -7.08
C GLY A 150 -4.28 15.71 -8.50
N ASP A 151 -4.98 15.20 -9.52
CA ASP A 151 -4.45 15.04 -10.88
C ASP A 151 -4.94 16.10 -11.88
N GLU A 152 -5.43 17.25 -11.40
CA GLU A 152 -5.62 18.46 -12.24
C GLU A 152 -4.60 19.59 -11.96
N GLU A 153 -3.65 19.44 -11.03
CA GLU A 153 -2.71 20.53 -10.70
C GLU A 153 -1.39 20.51 -11.51
N SER A 154 -1.18 19.53 -12.41
CA SER A 154 0.01 19.50 -13.30
C SER A 154 -0.23 20.05 -14.72
N LEU A 155 -1.44 20.57 -15.02
CA LEU A 155 -1.74 21.22 -16.31
C LEU A 155 -2.12 22.70 -16.17
N LEU A 156 -1.83 23.34 -15.04
CA LEU A 156 -1.98 24.78 -14.93
C LEU A 156 -0.88 25.47 -15.78
N PRO A 157 -1.23 26.22 -16.84
CA PRO A 157 -0.24 27.02 -17.53
C PRO A 157 0.34 28.03 -16.54
N GLN A 158 1.67 28.09 -16.45
CA GLN A 158 2.37 29.02 -15.57
C GLN A 158 1.90 30.46 -15.85
N THR A 159 1.19 31.06 -14.89
CA THR A 159 0.85 32.47 -14.90
C THR A 159 2.10 33.29 -14.60
N SER A 160 2.80 33.71 -15.66
CA SER A 160 3.76 34.81 -15.57
C SER A 160 3.00 36.13 -15.52
N GLN A 161 3.49 37.07 -14.71
CA GLN A 161 2.80 38.30 -14.29
C GLN A 161 2.62 39.38 -15.38
N GLU A 162 2.63 39.03 -16.67
CA GLU A 162 2.47 39.96 -17.78
C GLU A 162 1.65 39.35 -18.94
N GLY A 163 0.34 39.22 -18.75
CA GLY A 163 -0.63 39.06 -19.85
C GLY A 163 -0.55 37.76 -20.65
N TYR A 164 -1.64 37.44 -21.35
CA TYR A 164 -1.68 36.31 -22.28
C TYR A 164 -0.83 36.65 -23.52
N GLN A 165 0.41 36.18 -23.57
CA GLN A 165 1.28 36.35 -24.73
C GLN A 165 1.18 35.09 -25.62
N PHE A 166 0.43 35.21 -26.72
CA PHE A 166 0.50 34.24 -27.81
C PHE A 166 1.89 34.31 -28.44
N ASP A 167 2.59 33.18 -28.51
CA ASP A 167 3.87 33.06 -29.21
C ASP A 167 3.65 33.28 -30.72
N PRO A 168 4.17 34.38 -31.31
CA PRO A 168 4.03 34.64 -32.74
C PRO A 168 4.92 33.72 -33.60
N ASN A 169 5.71 32.84 -33.00
CA ASN A 169 6.60 31.88 -33.67
C ASN A 169 6.14 30.43 -33.60
N ALA A 170 4.92 30.16 -33.12
CA ALA A 170 4.31 28.84 -33.26
C ALA A 170 4.15 28.51 -34.76
N GLN A 171 5.01 27.63 -35.28
CA GLN A 171 4.90 27.10 -36.63
C GLN A 171 3.57 26.36 -36.76
N ILE A 172 2.63 26.97 -37.48
CA ILE A 172 1.34 26.39 -37.81
C ILE A 172 1.61 25.12 -38.64
N PRO A 173 1.22 23.90 -38.19
CA PRO A 173 1.34 22.71 -39.01
C PRO A 173 0.42 22.86 -40.23
N GLN A 174 1.02 22.88 -41.41
CA GLN A 174 0.35 23.19 -42.68
C GLN A 174 -0.36 21.97 -43.31
N GLU A 175 -0.78 20.97 -42.53
CA GLU A 175 -1.53 19.83 -43.04
C GLU A 175 -3.01 19.95 -42.72
N GLY A 176 -3.74 20.41 -43.74
CA GLY A 176 -5.19 20.55 -43.71
C GLY A 176 -5.92 19.21 -43.56
N PHE A 177 -7.03 19.26 -42.83
CA PHE A 177 -7.99 18.16 -42.70
C PHE A 177 -8.53 17.75 -44.07
N LYS A 178 -8.29 16.49 -44.45
CA LYS A 178 -8.98 15.86 -45.59
C LYS A 178 -10.30 15.27 -45.08
N PHE A 179 -11.40 15.77 -45.66
CA PHE A 179 -12.73 15.17 -45.57
C PHE A 179 -12.82 13.89 -46.41
#